data_AF-A0A369LPN8-F1
#
_entry.id   AF-A0A369LPN8-F1
#
_cell.length_a   1.000
_cell.length_b   1.000
_cell.length_c   1.000
_cell.angle_alpha   90.00
_cell.angle_beta   90.00
_cell.angle_gamma   90.00
#
_symmetry.space_group_name_H-M   'P 1'
#
loop_
_entity.id
_entity.type
_entity.pdbx_description
1 polymer ?
#
loop_
_entity_poly.entity_id
_entity_poly.type
_entity_poly.pdbx_seq_one_letter_code
_entity_poly.pdbx_strand_id
1 'polypeptide(L)'
;MATEARQREGLPTGFLSEGPSRDGDLRWYAIHVPEGREDAVAGKCRQLLGSDLVEDCFVPKYERYMKREGAWRIVVHPMFSEYVFVSTRDVRALAKALGQLSFPAPLVGRRGRTYAPLSPSVQAWLESVLDEAHVLRASEGR
;
A
#
# COMPACT_ATOMS: atom_id res chain seq x y z
N MET A 1 -22.16 14.33 19.23
CA MET A 1 -21.67 13.22 18.38
C MET A 1 -20.47 13.76 17.62
N ALA A 2 -19.28 13.70 18.23
CA ALA A 2 -18.07 14.18 17.57
C ALA A 2 -17.66 13.12 16.53
N THR A 3 -17.94 13.39 15.27
CA THR A 3 -17.34 12.66 14.16
C THR A 3 -15.85 12.90 14.26
N GLU A 4 -15.09 11.95 14.81
CA GLU A 4 -13.63 11.96 14.67
C GLU A 4 -13.35 12.13 13.18
N ALA A 5 -12.85 13.32 12.82
CA ALA A 5 -12.38 13.59 11.48
C ALA A 5 -11.33 12.52 11.21
N ARG A 6 -11.66 11.52 10.37
CA ARG A 6 -10.71 10.57 9.86
C ARG A 6 -9.57 11.41 9.27
N GLN A 7 -8.42 11.42 9.93
CA GLN A 7 -7.26 12.11 9.40
C GLN A 7 -6.88 11.31 8.15
N ARG A 8 -7.30 11.84 6.99
CA ARG A 8 -7.14 11.21 5.68
C ARG A 8 -5.69 11.38 5.26
N GLU A 9 -4.87 10.37 5.52
CA GLU A 9 -3.49 10.34 5.05
C GLU A 9 -3.49 9.69 3.66
N GLY A 10 -3.46 10.54 2.62
CA GLY A 10 -3.16 10.09 1.26
C GLY A 10 -1.66 9.80 1.10
N LEU A 11 -1.27 9.17 -0.01
CA LEU A 11 0.14 8.88 -0.28
C LEU A 11 0.94 10.20 -0.41
N PRO A 12 1.96 10.46 0.44
CA PRO A 12 2.68 11.73 0.40
C PRO A 12 3.50 11.92 -0.88
N THR A 13 3.63 13.16 -1.36
CA THR A 13 4.30 13.48 -2.64
C THR A 13 5.76 13.02 -2.74
N GLY A 14 6.45 12.86 -1.60
CA GLY A 14 7.84 12.37 -1.52
C GLY A 14 7.97 10.85 -1.44
N PHE A 15 6.87 10.10 -1.45
CA PHE A 15 6.91 8.64 -1.31
C PHE A 15 7.30 7.93 -2.59
N LEU A 16 7.12 8.56 -3.75
CA LEU A 16 7.46 7.98 -5.04
C LEU A 16 8.86 8.40 -5.47
N SER A 17 9.58 7.49 -6.12
CA SER A 17 10.92 7.77 -6.63
C SER A 17 10.90 8.78 -7.78
N GLU A 18 11.95 9.60 -7.87
CA GLU A 18 12.23 10.47 -9.02
C GLU A 18 12.72 9.66 -10.24
N GLY A 19 13.45 8.57 -9.99
CA GLY A 19 14.08 7.74 -11.01
C GLY A 19 13.25 6.51 -11.39
N PRO A 20 13.50 5.92 -12.57
CA PRO A 20 13.00 4.57 -12.84
C PRO A 20 13.68 3.56 -11.90
N SER A 21 13.02 2.44 -11.66
CA SER A 21 13.65 1.24 -11.08
C SER A 21 14.68 0.68 -12.06
N ARG A 22 15.75 0.04 -11.56
CA ARG A 22 16.59 -0.79 -12.44
C ARG A 22 15.80 -2.03 -12.81
N ASP A 23 16.07 -2.55 -14.00
CA ASP A 23 15.40 -3.75 -14.50
C ASP A 23 15.75 -4.95 -13.61
N GLY A 24 14.74 -5.73 -13.21
CA GLY A 24 14.88 -6.88 -12.30
C GLY A 24 14.89 -6.57 -10.79
N ASP A 25 14.95 -5.29 -10.38
CA ASP A 25 14.85 -4.92 -8.97
C ASP A 25 13.42 -5.16 -8.45
N LEU A 26 13.30 -5.80 -7.27
CA LEU A 26 12.01 -5.91 -6.60
C LEU A 26 11.63 -4.55 -6.04
N ARG A 27 10.57 -3.95 -6.58
CA ARG A 27 10.13 -2.62 -6.17
C ARG A 27 8.66 -2.62 -5.86
N TRP A 28 8.30 -1.81 -4.88
CA TRP A 28 6.93 -1.63 -4.45
C TRP A 28 6.30 -0.49 -5.23
N TYR A 29 5.13 -0.75 -5.79
CA TYR A 29 4.32 0.24 -6.50
C TYR A 29 2.99 0.41 -5.77
N ALA A 30 2.46 1.62 -5.79
CA ALA A 30 1.13 1.88 -5.26
C ALA A 30 0.08 1.70 -6.37
N ILE A 31 -1.04 1.10 -6.02
CA ILE A 31 -2.26 0.99 -6.82
C ILE A 31 -3.31 1.83 -6.13
N HIS A 32 -3.97 2.73 -6.87
CA HIS A 32 -5.11 3.47 -6.35
C HIS A 32 -6.35 2.58 -6.36
N VAL A 33 -7.10 2.60 -5.27
CA VAL A 33 -8.31 1.79 -5.07
C VAL A 33 -9.43 2.61 -4.44
N PRO A 34 -10.71 2.22 -4.59
CA PRO A 34 -11.79 2.92 -3.91
C PRO A 34 -11.63 2.85 -2.39
N GLU A 35 -11.95 3.93 -1.68
CA GLU A 35 -11.91 4.00 -0.22
C GLU A 35 -12.68 2.83 0.41
N GLY A 36 -12.07 2.17 1.40
CA GLY A 36 -12.68 1.06 2.15
C GLY A 36 -12.71 -0.26 1.40
N ARG A 37 -12.08 -0.34 0.22
CA ARG A 37 -11.97 -1.56 -0.60
C ARG A 37 -10.53 -2.08 -0.69
N GLU A 38 -9.60 -1.50 0.07
CA GLU A 38 -8.16 -1.78 -0.01
C GLU A 38 -7.87 -3.28 0.18
N ASP A 39 -8.36 -3.87 1.27
CA ASP A 39 -8.16 -5.31 1.56
C ASP A 39 -8.79 -6.22 0.49
N ALA A 40 -9.99 -5.85 0.03
CA ALA A 40 -10.71 -6.61 -0.98
C ALA A 40 -10.00 -6.58 -2.34
N VAL A 41 -9.45 -5.42 -2.73
CA VAL A 41 -8.68 -5.28 -3.97
C VAL A 41 -7.34 -5.99 -3.85
N ALA A 42 -6.62 -5.83 -2.74
CA ALA A 42 -5.36 -6.56 -2.50
C ALA A 42 -5.55 -8.07 -2.62
N GLY A 43 -6.62 -8.62 -2.00
CA GLY A 43 -6.96 -10.04 -2.11
C GLY A 43 -7.24 -10.48 -3.55
N LYS A 44 -8.00 -9.69 -4.31
CA LYS A 44 -8.25 -9.98 -5.73
C LYS A 44 -6.98 -9.90 -6.58
N CYS A 45 -6.13 -8.91 -6.36
CA CYS A 45 -4.87 -8.77 -7.07
C CYS A 45 -3.96 -10.00 -6.83
N ARG A 46 -3.82 -10.46 -5.58
CA ARG A 46 -3.07 -11.71 -5.30
C ARG A 46 -3.64 -12.91 -6.03
N GLN A 47 -4.96 -13.04 -6.07
CA GLN A 47 -5.64 -14.16 -6.73
C GLN A 47 -5.48 -14.14 -8.25
N LEU A 48 -5.47 -12.94 -8.87
CA LEU A 48 -5.56 -12.78 -10.33
C LEU A 48 -4.21 -12.54 -11.00
N LEU A 49 -3.22 -11.97 -10.31
CA LEU A 49 -2.00 -11.49 -10.96
C LEU A 49 -0.87 -12.53 -11.03
N GLY A 50 -1.03 -13.71 -10.45
CA GLY A 50 -0.05 -14.80 -10.51
C GLY A 50 1.22 -14.53 -9.68
N SER A 51 1.72 -15.57 -9.02
CA SER A 51 2.90 -15.48 -8.14
C SER A 51 4.20 -15.17 -8.88
N ASP A 52 4.26 -15.46 -10.19
CA ASP A 52 5.46 -15.20 -11.00
C ASP A 52 5.62 -13.71 -11.34
N LEU A 53 4.53 -12.94 -11.29
CA LEU A 53 4.51 -11.51 -11.62
C LEU A 53 4.49 -10.64 -10.37
N VAL A 54 3.77 -11.08 -9.33
CA VAL A 54 3.59 -10.36 -8.08
C VAL A 54 4.15 -11.20 -6.94
N GLU A 55 5.18 -10.70 -6.27
CA GLU A 55 5.73 -11.37 -5.09
C GLU A 55 4.81 -11.16 -3.88
N ASP A 56 4.22 -9.97 -3.75
CA ASP A 56 3.23 -9.65 -2.73
C ASP A 56 2.32 -8.48 -3.17
N CYS A 57 1.12 -8.43 -2.61
CA CYS A 57 0.19 -7.33 -2.75
C CYS A 57 -0.56 -7.10 -1.45
N PHE A 58 -0.39 -5.96 -0.79
CA PHE A 58 -0.86 -5.77 0.58
C PHE A 58 -1.29 -4.33 0.86
N VAL A 59 -2.01 -4.17 1.98
CA VAL A 59 -2.38 -2.86 2.51
C VAL A 59 -1.51 -2.61 3.73
N PRO A 60 -0.56 -1.65 3.70
CA PRO A 60 0.22 -1.32 4.89
C PRO A 60 -0.72 -0.75 5.95
N LYS A 61 -0.62 -1.27 7.18
CA LYS A 61 -1.50 -0.91 8.29
C LYS A 61 -0.71 -0.53 9.52
N TYR A 62 -1.33 0.19 10.44
CA TYR A 62 -0.77 0.47 11.76
C TYR A 62 -1.79 0.18 12.85
N GLU A 63 -1.30 -0.18 14.02
CA GLU A 63 -2.10 -0.26 15.24
C GLU A 63 -2.18 1.09 15.93
N ARG A 64 -3.36 1.39 16.47
CA ARG A 64 -3.55 2.53 17.36
C ARG A 64 -4.50 2.19 18.50
N TYR A 65 -4.26 2.84 19.64
CA TYR A 65 -5.18 2.79 20.77
C TYR A 65 -6.39 3.68 20.50
N MET A 66 -7.58 3.10 20.59
CA MET A 66 -8.85 3.80 20.46
C MET A 66 -9.70 3.53 21.69
N LYS A 67 -10.19 4.60 22.33
CA LYS A 67 -11.13 4.49 23.44
C LYS A 67 -12.55 4.37 22.89
N ARG A 68 -13.20 3.23 23.13
CA ARG A 68 -14.62 3.00 22.78
C ARG A 68 -15.36 2.53 24.01
N GLU A 69 -16.50 3.19 24.29
CA GLU A 69 -17.38 2.83 25.41
C GLU A 69 -16.65 2.72 26.76
N GLY A 70 -15.67 3.61 27.00
CA GLY A 70 -14.88 3.61 28.23
C GLY A 70 -13.69 2.65 28.25
N ALA A 71 -13.58 1.71 27.31
CA ALA A 71 -12.46 0.76 27.22
C ALA A 71 -11.45 1.18 26.14
N TRP A 72 -10.15 1.09 26.46
CA TRP A 72 -9.09 1.18 25.46
C TRP A 72 -9.00 -0.14 24.69
N ARG A 73 -9.00 -0.04 23.36
CA ARG A 73 -8.81 -1.19 22.46
C ARG A 73 -7.77 -0.84 21.41
N ILE A 74 -6.94 -1.82 21.06
CA ILE A 74 -6.08 -1.71 19.89
C ILE A 74 -6.94 -1.97 18.65
N VAL A 75 -6.84 -1.07 17.67
CA VAL A 75 -7.48 -1.23 16.37
C VAL A 75 -6.42 -1.11 15.27
N VAL A 76 -6.56 -1.93 14.23
CA VAL A 76 -5.69 -1.89 13.05
C VAL A 76 -6.33 -0.98 12.00
N HIS A 77 -5.56 -0.06 11.42
CA HIS A 77 -6.02 0.89 10.42
C HIS A 77 -5.06 0.95 9.22
N PRO A 78 -5.55 1.14 7.98
CA PRO A 78 -4.68 1.43 6.84
C PRO A 78 -3.80 2.66 7.12
N MET A 79 -2.52 2.57 6.78
CA MET A 79 -1.59 3.70 6.85
C MET A 79 -1.90 4.76 5.81
N PHE A 80 -2.30 4.33 4.61
CA PHE A 80 -2.64 5.20 3.49
C PHE A 80 -4.05 4.83 3.02
N SER A 81 -4.95 5.81 3.01
CA SER A 81 -6.31 5.60 2.50
C SER A 81 -6.29 5.51 0.98
N GLU A 82 -7.10 4.63 0.38
CA GLU A 82 -7.24 4.50 -1.08
C GLU A 82 -6.01 3.91 -1.81
N TYR A 83 -5.10 3.26 -1.09
CA TYR A 83 -3.91 2.64 -1.70
C TYR A 83 -3.69 1.18 -1.27
N VAL A 84 -3.21 0.41 -2.24
CA VAL A 84 -2.66 -0.95 -2.06
C VAL A 84 -1.24 -0.94 -2.61
N PHE A 85 -0.31 -1.61 -1.94
CA PHE A 85 1.06 -1.80 -2.44
C PHE A 85 1.20 -3.16 -3.10
N VAL A 86 2.03 -3.20 -4.14
CA VAL A 86 2.35 -4.42 -4.88
C VAL A 86 3.85 -4.46 -5.14
N SER A 87 4.47 -5.60 -4.83
CA SER A 87 5.88 -5.84 -5.09
C SER A 87 6.04 -6.63 -6.39
N THR A 88 6.84 -6.10 -7.31
CA THR A 88 7.12 -6.76 -8.59
C THR A 88 8.51 -6.39 -9.11
N ARG A 89 9.09 -7.26 -9.94
CA ARG A 89 10.31 -7.00 -10.72
C ARG A 89 10.00 -6.50 -12.13
N ASP A 90 8.78 -6.69 -12.62
CA ASP A 90 8.34 -6.29 -13.95
C ASP A 90 7.07 -5.43 -13.88
N VAL A 91 7.29 -4.13 -13.71
CA VAL A 91 6.19 -3.15 -13.66
C VAL A 91 5.43 -3.04 -14.99
N ARG A 92 6.06 -3.38 -16.13
CA ARG A 92 5.39 -3.30 -17.44
C ARG A 92 4.39 -4.43 -17.58
N ALA A 93 4.79 -5.65 -17.23
CA ALA A 93 3.89 -6.79 -17.17
C ALA A 93 2.77 -6.57 -16.14
N LEU A 94 3.10 -6.02 -14.96
CA LEU A 94 2.12 -5.65 -13.96
C LEU A 94 1.10 -4.65 -14.50
N ALA A 95 1.54 -3.55 -15.12
CA ALA A 95 0.66 -2.54 -15.69
C ALA A 95 -0.28 -3.13 -16.74
N LYS A 96 0.22 -4.04 -17.58
CA LYS A 96 -0.58 -4.75 -18.58
C LYS A 96 -1.62 -5.66 -17.92
N ALA A 97 -1.23 -6.44 -16.91
CA ALA A 97 -2.12 -7.35 -16.20
C ALA A 97 -3.23 -6.59 -15.44
N LEU A 98 -2.88 -5.49 -14.76
CA LEU A 98 -3.84 -4.61 -14.10
C LEU A 98 -4.85 -4.01 -15.09
N GLY A 99 -4.40 -3.64 -16.30
CA GLY A 99 -5.27 -3.13 -17.36
C GLY A 99 -6.26 -4.16 -17.94
N GLN A 100 -6.07 -5.45 -17.66
CA GLN A 100 -6.97 -6.54 -18.07
C GLN A 100 -7.99 -6.92 -16.99
N LEU A 101 -7.88 -6.36 -15.79
CA LEU A 101 -8.82 -6.63 -14.71
C LEU A 101 -10.19 -6.05 -15.03
N SER A 102 -11.24 -6.70 -14.51
CA SER A 102 -12.63 -6.25 -14.65
C SER A 102 -12.99 -5.03 -13.77
N PHE A 103 -12.02 -4.49 -13.03
CA PHE A 103 -12.19 -3.34 -12.15
C PHE A 103 -10.96 -2.41 -12.24
N PRO A 104 -11.14 -1.10 -12.00
CA PRO A 104 -10.04 -0.15 -12.08
C PRO A 104 -9.02 -0.38 -10.94
N ALA A 105 -7.76 -0.53 -11.32
CA ALA A 105 -6.62 -0.65 -10.43
C ALA A 105 -5.41 0.10 -11.02
N PRO A 106 -5.50 1.42 -11.25
CA PRO A 106 -4.42 2.16 -11.87
C PRO A 106 -3.21 2.27 -10.94
N LEU A 107 -2.03 2.06 -11.51
CA LEU A 107 -0.77 2.34 -10.82
C LEU A 107 -0.64 3.84 -10.57
N VAL A 108 -0.05 4.17 -9.44
CA VAL A 108 0.24 5.56 -9.07
C VAL A 108 1.55 5.98 -9.71
N GLY A 109 1.49 7.05 -10.48
CA GLY A 109 2.62 7.66 -11.16
C GLY A 109 3.03 9.00 -10.56
N ARG A 110 4.06 9.59 -11.17
CA ARG A 110 4.54 10.94 -10.82
C ARG A 110 4.98 11.66 -12.09
N ARG A 111 4.67 12.97 -12.17
CA ARG A 111 5.16 13.96 -13.16
C ARG A 111 5.53 13.35 -14.53
N GLY A 112 4.53 13.13 -15.37
CA GLY A 112 4.72 12.64 -16.75
C GLY A 112 4.98 11.14 -16.88
N ARG A 113 4.95 10.37 -15.78
CA ARG A 113 5.01 8.91 -15.79
C ARG A 113 3.70 8.31 -15.29
N THR A 114 3.24 7.27 -15.98
CA THR A 114 2.02 6.52 -15.63
C THR A 114 2.17 5.72 -14.33
N TYR A 115 3.39 5.33 -13.98
CA TYR A 115 3.70 4.63 -12.72
C TYR A 115 5.08 5.03 -12.20
N ALA A 116 5.25 5.00 -10.89
CA ALA A 116 6.53 5.20 -10.22
C ALA A 116 6.63 4.26 -9.00
N PRO A 117 7.79 3.65 -8.74
CA PRO A 117 7.99 2.86 -7.53
C PRO A 117 8.00 3.78 -6.31
N LEU A 118 7.79 3.22 -5.11
CA LEU A 118 8.17 3.89 -3.87
C LEU A 118 9.65 4.27 -3.92
N SER A 119 10.02 5.37 -3.28
CA SER A 119 11.41 5.77 -3.14
C SER A 119 12.18 4.69 -2.35
N PRO A 120 13.47 4.46 -2.64
CA PRO A 120 14.22 3.41 -1.95
C PRO A 120 14.23 3.57 -0.42
N SER A 121 14.32 4.81 0.07
CA SER A 121 14.31 5.10 1.51
C SER A 121 12.95 4.82 2.15
N VAL A 122 11.84 5.12 1.46
CA VAL A 122 10.49 4.84 1.96
C VAL A 122 10.21 3.34 1.95
N GLN A 123 10.58 2.63 0.88
CA GLN A 123 10.44 1.18 0.82
C GLN A 123 11.25 0.52 1.95
N ALA A 124 12.54 0.87 2.09
CA ALA A 124 13.40 0.33 3.15
C ALA A 124 12.88 0.64 4.56
N TRP A 125 12.33 1.84 4.77
CA TRP A 125 11.71 2.19 6.04
C TRP A 125 10.47 1.34 6.31
N LEU A 126 9.55 1.19 5.35
CA LEU A 126 8.37 0.34 5.50
C LEU A 126 8.75 -1.12 5.78
N GLU A 127 9.70 -1.67 5.03
CA GLU A 127 10.25 -3.01 5.23
C GLU A 127 10.84 -3.18 6.65
N SER A 128 11.40 -2.12 7.24
CA SER A 128 11.98 -2.17 8.60
C SER A 128 10.95 -2.09 9.73
N VAL A 129 9.76 -1.50 9.48
CA VAL A 129 8.78 -1.20 10.54
C VAL A 129 7.52 -2.07 10.45
N LEU A 130 7.21 -2.62 9.28
CA LEU A 130 6.09 -3.52 9.08
C LEU A 130 6.50 -4.95 9.46
N ASP A 131 5.61 -5.66 10.16
CA ASP A 131 5.76 -7.09 10.39
C ASP A 131 5.35 -7.92 9.16
N GLU A 132 5.40 -9.26 9.28
CA GLU A 132 5.00 -10.20 8.23
C GLU A 132 3.54 -10.05 7.78
N ALA A 133 2.68 -9.48 8.63
CA ALA A 133 1.29 -9.18 8.32
C ALA A 133 1.11 -7.79 7.69
N HIS A 134 2.21 -7.09 7.39
CA HIS A 134 2.25 -5.72 6.89
C HIS A 134 1.62 -4.71 7.87
N VAL A 135 1.80 -4.95 9.17
CA VAL A 135 1.28 -4.10 10.26
C VAL A 135 2.44 -3.49 11.05
N LEU A 136 2.45 -2.16 11.16
CA LEU A 136 3.22 -1.44 12.16
C LEU A 136 2.51 -1.57 13.50
N ARG A 137 3.10 -2.35 14.40
CA ARG A 137 2.58 -2.56 15.75
C ARG A 137 2.73 -1.30 16.59
N ALA A 138 1.76 -1.06 17.46
CA ALA A 138 1.82 0.08 18.36
C ALA A 138 3.00 -0.14 19.31
N SER A 139 3.87 0.87 19.44
CA SER A 139 4.95 0.79 20.42
C SER A 139 4.37 0.71 21.81
N GLU A 140 4.56 -0.43 22.47
CA GLU A 140 4.39 -0.56 23.90
C GLU A 140 5.60 0.15 24.52
N GLY A 141 5.45 1.43 24.86
CA GLY A 141 6.51 2.19 25.55
C GLY A 141 6.93 1.41 26.80
N ARG A 142 8.11 0.78 26.75
CA ARG A 142 8.67 -0.03 27.82
C ARG A 142 9.72 0.74 28.57
#